data_AF-A0A158PJX1-F1
#
_entry.id   AF-A0A158PJX1-F1
#
_cell.length_a   1.000
_cell.length_b   1.000
_cell.length_c   1.000
_cell.angle_alpha   90.00
_cell.angle_beta   90.00
_cell.angle_gamma   90.00
#
_symmetry.space_group_name_H-M   'P 1'
#
loop_
_entity.id
_entity.type
_entity.pdbx_description
1 polymer ?
#
loop_
_entity_poly.entity_id
_entity_poly.type
_entity_poly.pdbx_seq_one_letter_code
_entity_poly.pdbx_strand_id
1 'polypeptide(L)'
;MLNDNVFIEGVPEVHPIPNLEGGISVLACPSGYSIGSSNWVFKTEYERVGYLTSSSTRSTHSRSVEWEKLQDADALILTSLGRTPELSLESVIIEVSQTVLDTLKRGGNVLMPVNPVGSIFDLIDVVSRSIDNAGGSILETRIYFISPVAKGALAYSNVNAEWLSESRQNAVYVPEEPFCHIALVRNGRLKLYSNIYESFCREYKTPCVVFTGHPSLRLGDAPHLLEMWGNDSKNALIMTDPDYPLNEVYRPYEELAIRAFYYPIETRLEFSQLNSTLLPIELKPKVSIDI
;
A
#
# COMPACT_ATOMS: atom_id res chain seq x y z
N MET A 1 -5.72 -21.71 -22.30
CA MET A 1 -4.36 -21.20 -22.52
C MET A 1 -4.49 -19.76 -22.96
N LEU A 2 -4.64 -18.85 -22.00
CA LEU A 2 -4.52 -17.42 -22.22
C LEU A 2 -3.06 -17.11 -21.96
N ASN A 3 -2.32 -16.81 -23.02
CA ASN A 3 -0.91 -16.48 -22.93
C ASN A 3 -0.74 -15.24 -22.06
N ASP A 4 0.16 -15.42 -21.10
CA ASP A 4 0.92 -14.40 -20.42
C ASP A 4 1.45 -13.33 -21.38
N ASN A 5 1.69 -12.14 -20.81
CA ASN A 5 2.46 -11.04 -21.38
C ASN A 5 1.71 -10.09 -22.32
N VAL A 6 0.83 -9.26 -21.75
CA VAL A 6 0.77 -7.86 -22.20
C VAL A 6 1.95 -7.13 -21.56
N PHE A 7 3.15 -7.37 -22.10
CA PHE A 7 4.25 -6.43 -21.90
C PHE A 7 3.82 -5.12 -22.56
N ILE A 8 3.85 -4.03 -21.80
CA ILE A 8 3.85 -2.69 -22.37
C ILE A 8 5.26 -2.50 -22.96
N GLU A 9 5.51 -3.07 -24.14
CA GLU A 9 6.69 -2.76 -24.93
C GLU A 9 6.55 -1.31 -25.40
N GLY A 10 7.44 -0.43 -24.94
CA GLY A 10 7.54 0.94 -25.43
C GLY A 10 7.65 2.03 -24.38
N VAL A 11 7.77 1.73 -23.08
CA VAL A 11 8.08 2.77 -22.08
C VAL A 11 9.60 2.99 -22.07
N PRO A 12 10.12 4.11 -22.59
CA PRO A 12 11.55 4.39 -22.54
C PRO A 12 12.03 4.50 -21.08
N GLU A 13 13.22 3.97 -20.80
CA GLU A 13 13.88 4.11 -19.51
C GLU A 13 14.08 5.60 -19.16
N VAL A 14 13.45 5.99 -18.06
CA VAL A 14 13.82 7.02 -17.07
C VAL A 14 14.69 8.17 -17.57
N HIS A 15 14.24 8.85 -18.61
CA HIS A 15 14.74 10.17 -19.02
C HIS A 15 13.56 10.96 -19.59
N PRO A 16 13.55 12.31 -19.52
CA PRO A 16 12.48 13.11 -20.09
C PRO A 16 12.19 12.59 -21.51
N ILE A 17 10.93 12.29 -21.84
CA ILE A 17 10.58 11.89 -23.19
C ILE A 17 10.81 13.15 -24.03
N PRO A 18 11.94 13.26 -24.77
CA PRO A 18 12.50 14.58 -25.03
C PRO A 18 11.62 15.41 -25.95
N ASN A 19 10.77 14.77 -26.74
CA ASN A 19 9.70 15.38 -27.51
C ASN A 19 8.73 14.29 -27.97
N LEU A 20 7.47 14.35 -27.53
CA LEU A 20 6.41 13.72 -28.30
C LEU A 20 6.17 14.53 -29.59
N GLU A 21 5.75 13.85 -30.66
CA GLU A 21 5.41 14.49 -31.94
C GLU A 21 4.44 15.66 -31.67
N GLY A 22 4.90 16.90 -31.89
CA GLY A 22 4.11 18.11 -31.59
C GLY A 22 4.75 19.14 -30.65
N GLY A 23 6.02 18.98 -30.23
CA GLY A 23 6.73 20.00 -29.44
C GLY A 23 6.35 20.00 -27.96
N ILE A 24 5.85 18.87 -27.46
CA ILE A 24 5.49 18.66 -26.06
C ILE A 24 6.59 17.81 -25.41
N SER A 25 7.20 18.37 -24.38
CA SER A 25 8.13 17.64 -23.50
C SER A 25 7.39 17.13 -22.27
N VAL A 26 7.63 15.87 -21.92
CA VAL A 26 6.98 15.21 -20.78
C VAL A 26 8.02 14.71 -19.80
N LEU A 27 7.85 15.08 -18.53
CA LEU A 27 8.71 14.70 -17.43
C LEU A 27 7.91 13.97 -16.37
N ALA A 28 8.31 12.74 -16.05
CA ALA A 28 7.81 12.00 -14.90
C ALA A 28 8.66 12.31 -13.67
N CYS A 29 8.01 12.55 -12.54
CA CYS A 29 8.60 12.85 -11.24
C CYS A 29 8.01 11.87 -10.21
N PRO A 30 8.78 11.35 -9.25
CA PRO A 30 8.23 10.48 -8.21
C PRO A 30 7.15 11.21 -7.40
N SER A 31 6.11 10.49 -6.98
CA SER A 31 4.98 11.05 -6.20
C SER A 31 4.98 10.68 -4.72
N GLY A 32 5.86 9.78 -4.27
CA GLY A 32 5.96 9.38 -2.86
C GLY A 32 4.88 8.43 -2.33
N TYR A 33 3.90 8.04 -3.16
CA TYR A 33 2.76 7.24 -2.71
C TYR A 33 3.02 5.73 -2.71
N SER A 34 3.51 5.19 -3.83
CA SER A 34 3.83 3.76 -4.03
C SER A 34 4.96 3.58 -5.05
N ILE A 35 5.57 2.39 -5.11
CA ILE A 35 6.54 2.05 -6.15
C ILE A 35 5.93 2.28 -7.54
N GLY A 36 6.62 3.05 -8.39
CA GLY A 36 6.19 3.41 -9.75
C GLY A 36 5.20 4.58 -9.85
N SER A 37 4.67 5.09 -8.73
CA SER A 37 3.75 6.23 -8.74
C SER A 37 4.47 7.54 -9.12
N SER A 38 3.94 8.24 -10.13
CA SER A 38 4.60 9.41 -10.71
C SER A 38 3.65 10.58 -10.94
N ASN A 39 4.11 11.77 -10.62
CA ASN A 39 3.55 13.04 -11.06
C ASN A 39 4.13 13.42 -12.41
N TRP A 40 3.31 14.06 -13.25
CA TRP A 40 3.68 14.34 -14.63
C TRP A 40 3.73 15.84 -14.87
N VAL A 41 4.74 16.29 -15.61
CA VAL A 41 4.89 17.67 -16.04
C VAL A 41 4.91 17.70 -17.55
N PHE A 42 3.92 18.37 -18.12
CA PHE A 42 3.79 18.63 -19.54
C PHE A 42 4.27 20.03 -19.81
N LYS A 43 5.23 20.18 -20.73
CA LYS A 43 5.78 21.49 -21.10
C LYS A 43 5.78 21.65 -22.60
N THR A 44 5.12 22.71 -23.06
CA THR A 44 5.16 23.23 -24.43
C THR A 44 6.08 24.46 -24.49
N GLU A 45 6.15 25.12 -25.64
CA GLU A 45 6.86 26.40 -25.76
C GLU A 45 6.26 27.52 -24.89
N TYR A 46 4.96 27.44 -24.60
CA TYR A 46 4.21 28.54 -23.97
C TYR A 46 3.65 28.19 -22.59
N GLU A 47 3.39 26.91 -22.35
CA GLU A 47 2.64 26.46 -21.17
C GLU A 47 3.34 25.30 -20.49
N ARG A 48 3.23 25.28 -19.16
CA ARG A 48 3.66 24.19 -18.32
C ARG A 48 2.53 23.75 -17.41
N VAL A 49 2.10 22.51 -17.58
CA VAL A 49 1.00 21.90 -16.82
C VAL A 49 1.54 20.78 -15.95
N GLY A 50 1.31 20.88 -14.64
CA GLY A 50 1.59 19.80 -13.70
C GLY A 50 0.35 18.95 -13.47
N TYR A 51 0.51 17.64 -13.45
CA TYR A 51 -0.53 16.66 -13.15
C TYR A 51 -0.11 15.86 -11.92
N LEU A 52 -0.76 16.15 -10.80
CA LEU A 52 -0.56 15.44 -9.54
C LEU A 52 -1.50 14.24 -9.49
N THR A 53 -0.87 13.08 -9.41
CA THR A 53 -1.53 11.82 -9.10
C THR A 53 -1.59 11.63 -7.58
N SER A 54 -1.98 10.44 -7.12
CA SER A 54 -1.87 10.04 -5.71
C SER A 54 -0.45 10.31 -5.23
N SER A 55 -0.28 11.36 -4.42
CA SER A 55 1.02 11.82 -3.92
C SER A 55 1.01 11.76 -2.39
N SER A 56 2.18 11.59 -1.79
CA SER A 56 2.35 11.56 -0.33
C SER A 56 3.54 12.43 0.07
N THR A 57 3.36 13.24 1.11
CA THR A 57 4.44 13.95 1.82
C THR A 57 5.08 13.10 2.92
N ARG A 58 4.48 11.96 3.26
CA ARG A 58 4.90 11.07 4.35
C ARG A 58 5.96 10.08 3.86
N SER A 59 6.93 9.75 4.72
CA SER A 59 7.95 8.75 4.40
C SER A 59 7.37 7.33 4.43
N THR A 60 7.13 6.77 3.24
CA THR A 60 6.71 5.38 3.03
C THR A 60 7.88 4.54 2.52
N HIS A 61 7.62 3.33 2.02
CA HIS A 61 8.63 2.54 1.32
C HIS A 61 9.11 3.14 -0.01
N SER A 62 8.34 4.06 -0.62
CA SER A 62 8.61 4.59 -1.95
C SER A 62 9.49 5.85 -1.94
N ARG A 63 10.11 6.16 -3.08
CA ARG A 63 10.92 7.37 -3.27
C ARG A 63 10.07 8.63 -3.03
N SER A 64 10.59 9.54 -2.20
CA SER A 64 9.94 10.81 -1.87
C SER A 64 9.60 11.63 -3.12
N VAL A 65 8.52 12.39 -3.00
CA VAL A 65 8.08 13.34 -4.03
C VAL A 65 9.09 14.46 -4.24
N GLU A 66 9.30 14.83 -5.50
CA GLU A 66 10.21 15.91 -5.92
C GLU A 66 9.41 17.17 -6.30
N TRP A 67 9.05 17.97 -5.29
CA TRP A 67 8.22 19.16 -5.46
C TRP A 67 8.88 20.23 -6.32
N GLU A 68 10.22 20.30 -6.34
CA GLU A 68 10.97 21.29 -7.12
C GLU A 68 10.64 21.21 -8.62
N LYS A 69 10.36 20.00 -9.11
CA LYS A 69 10.03 19.77 -10.51
C LYS A 69 8.63 20.26 -10.90
N LEU A 70 7.76 20.56 -9.92
CA LEU A 70 6.38 21.01 -10.11
C LEU A 70 6.17 22.51 -9.82
N GLN A 71 7.21 23.23 -9.38
CA GLN A 71 7.14 24.66 -9.04
C GLN A 71 6.86 25.54 -10.26
N ASP A 72 6.11 26.62 -10.10
CA ASP A 72 5.80 27.64 -11.12
C ASP A 72 5.09 27.06 -12.36
N ALA A 73 4.18 26.10 -12.16
CA ALA A 73 3.33 25.61 -13.24
C ALA A 73 2.25 26.63 -13.62
N ASP A 74 1.90 26.73 -14.90
CA ASP A 74 0.80 27.57 -15.35
C ASP A 74 -0.55 27.00 -14.90
N ALA A 75 -0.69 25.67 -14.97
CA ALA A 75 -1.84 24.96 -14.44
C ALA A 75 -1.39 23.73 -13.65
N LEU A 76 -2.08 23.46 -12.55
CA LEU A 76 -1.91 22.25 -11.74
C LEU A 76 -3.22 21.48 -11.70
N ILE A 77 -3.20 20.22 -12.12
CA ILE A 77 -4.36 19.31 -12.06
C ILE A 77 -4.16 18.36 -10.88
N LEU A 78 -5.16 18.29 -10.01
CA LEU A 78 -5.19 17.47 -8.79
C LEU A 78 -6.31 16.43 -8.95
N THR A 79 -6.07 15.16 -8.59
CA THR A 79 -7.05 14.06 -8.84
C THR A 79 -7.27 13.12 -7.66
N SER A 80 -6.26 12.87 -6.83
CA SER A 80 -6.30 11.82 -5.80
C SER A 80 -5.91 12.34 -4.42
N LEU A 81 -6.71 13.26 -3.88
CA LEU A 81 -6.52 13.80 -2.54
C LEU A 81 -7.14 12.90 -1.46
N GLY A 82 -6.51 12.89 -0.29
CA GLY A 82 -6.99 12.18 0.89
C GLY A 82 -8.31 12.75 1.37
N ARG A 83 -9.28 11.87 1.63
CA ARG A 83 -10.67 12.23 1.99
C ARG A 83 -10.94 12.21 3.49
N THR A 84 -10.01 11.68 4.29
CA THR A 84 -10.16 11.49 5.74
C THR A 84 -9.20 12.42 6.50
N PRO A 85 -9.66 13.58 7.00
CA PRO A 85 -8.77 14.64 7.49
C PRO A 85 -8.44 14.60 9.00
N GLU A 86 -8.71 13.52 9.73
CA GLU A 86 -8.76 13.60 11.21
C GLU A 86 -7.92 12.58 11.99
N LEU A 87 -7.28 11.62 11.33
CA LEU A 87 -6.55 10.55 12.03
C LEU A 87 -5.04 10.63 11.80
N SER A 88 -4.28 10.75 12.89
CA SER A 88 -2.83 10.61 12.88
C SER A 88 -2.45 9.17 12.48
N LEU A 89 -1.72 9.03 11.38
CA LEU A 89 -1.26 7.74 10.86
C LEU A 89 -0.50 6.92 11.91
N GLU A 90 0.31 7.56 12.77
CA GLU A 90 0.99 6.89 13.89
C GLU A 90 0.01 6.25 14.88
N SER A 91 -1.07 6.96 15.23
CA SER A 91 -2.09 6.45 16.14
C SER A 91 -2.85 5.29 15.51
N VAL A 92 -3.18 5.39 14.22
CA VAL A 92 -3.84 4.30 13.47
C VAL A 92 -2.96 3.04 13.43
N ILE A 93 -1.65 3.19 13.19
CA ILE A 93 -0.70 2.07 13.20
C ILE A 93 -0.62 1.41 14.58
N ILE A 94 -0.63 2.21 15.65
CA ILE A 94 -0.65 1.71 17.03
C ILE A 94 -1.93 0.89 17.28
N GLU A 95 -3.10 1.41 16.88
CA GLU A 95 -4.40 0.73 17.03
C GLU A 95 -4.46 -0.59 16.25
N VAL A 96 -3.96 -0.61 15.01
CA VAL A 96 -3.83 -1.84 14.20
C VAL A 96 -2.94 -2.84 14.93
N SER A 97 -1.78 -2.42 15.40
CA SER A 97 -0.82 -3.29 16.09
C SER A 97 -1.41 -3.87 17.39
N GLN A 98 -2.08 -3.04 18.19
CA GLN A 98 -2.74 -3.48 19.42
C GLN A 98 -3.84 -4.50 19.13
N THR A 99 -4.69 -4.22 18.12
CA THR A 99 -5.78 -5.12 17.73
C THR A 99 -5.27 -6.46 17.23
N VAL A 100 -4.19 -6.48 16.44
CA VAL A 100 -3.51 -7.70 16.02
C VAL A 100 -3.04 -8.49 17.24
N LEU A 101 -2.29 -7.86 18.14
CA LEU A 101 -1.73 -8.52 19.32
C LEU A 101 -2.80 -9.08 20.25
N ASP A 102 -3.87 -8.32 20.51
CA ASP A 102 -4.95 -8.76 21.38
C ASP A 102 -5.73 -9.93 20.79
N THR A 103 -5.90 -9.95 19.47
CA THR A 103 -6.54 -11.06 18.76
C THR A 103 -5.68 -12.33 18.83
N LEU A 104 -4.37 -12.19 18.60
CA LEU A 104 -3.43 -13.31 18.69
C LEU A 104 -3.32 -13.88 20.12
N LYS A 105 -3.30 -13.01 21.15
CA LYS A 105 -3.30 -13.43 22.56
C LYS A 105 -4.56 -14.21 22.96
N ARG A 106 -5.70 -13.92 22.32
CA ARG A 106 -6.96 -14.67 22.50
C ARG A 106 -6.98 -16.02 21.76
N GLY A 107 -5.93 -16.32 20.99
CA GLY A 107 -5.85 -17.50 20.13
C GLY A 107 -6.71 -17.40 18.86
N GLY A 108 -7.14 -16.18 18.49
CA GLY A 108 -7.90 -15.93 17.27
C GLY A 108 -6.99 -15.62 16.08
N ASN A 109 -7.58 -15.68 14.88
CA ASN A 109 -6.93 -15.29 13.64
C ASN A 109 -7.27 -13.85 13.27
N VAL A 110 -6.32 -13.17 12.63
CA VAL A 110 -6.51 -11.83 12.07
C VAL A 110 -6.61 -11.94 10.56
N LEU A 111 -7.70 -11.39 10.00
CA LEU A 111 -7.89 -11.23 8.57
C LEU A 111 -7.72 -9.75 8.20
N MET A 112 -6.81 -9.47 7.27
CA MET A 112 -6.54 -8.13 6.75
C MET A 112 -6.74 -8.11 5.23
N PRO A 113 -7.93 -7.72 4.74
CA PRO A 113 -8.17 -7.51 3.32
C PRO A 113 -7.43 -6.25 2.85
N VAL A 114 -6.44 -6.44 1.98
CA VAL A 114 -5.55 -5.39 1.51
C VAL A 114 -5.34 -5.50 0.00
N ASN A 115 -4.96 -4.39 -0.64
CA ASN A 115 -4.51 -4.44 -2.02
C ASN A 115 -3.18 -5.25 -2.08
N PRO A 116 -3.02 -6.21 -3.01
CA PRO A 116 -1.80 -7.04 -3.08
C PRO A 116 -0.51 -6.28 -3.43
N VAL A 117 -0.58 -4.98 -3.73
CA VAL A 117 0.57 -4.11 -4.01
C VAL A 117 0.46 -2.79 -3.25
N GLY A 118 1.60 -2.16 -2.96
CA GLY A 118 1.67 -0.86 -2.29
C GLY A 118 1.77 -0.97 -0.77
N SER A 119 0.76 -0.47 -0.04
CA SER A 119 0.78 -0.33 1.43
C SER A 119 0.95 -1.65 2.19
N ILE A 120 0.65 -2.79 1.56
CA ILE A 120 0.88 -4.12 2.13
C ILE A 120 2.33 -4.36 2.54
N PHE A 121 3.31 -3.81 1.82
CA PHE A 121 4.72 -4.02 2.13
C PHE A 121 5.10 -3.41 3.49
N ASP A 122 4.55 -2.23 3.79
CA ASP A 122 4.73 -1.59 5.09
C ASP A 122 3.89 -2.26 6.17
N LEU A 123 2.67 -2.72 5.85
CA LEU A 123 1.81 -3.46 6.79
C LEU A 123 2.44 -4.77 7.27
N ILE A 124 3.08 -5.54 6.39
CA ILE A 124 3.81 -6.76 6.76
C ILE A 124 4.93 -6.42 7.76
N ASP A 125 5.66 -5.33 7.51
CA ASP A 125 6.74 -4.87 8.39
C ASP A 125 6.21 -4.44 9.76
N VAL A 126 5.17 -3.59 9.79
CA VAL A 126 4.48 -3.16 11.02
C VAL A 126 3.98 -4.35 11.83
N VAL A 127 3.25 -5.28 11.20
CA VAL A 127 2.69 -6.45 11.88
C VAL A 127 3.79 -7.37 12.41
N SER A 128 4.80 -7.67 11.59
CA SER A 128 5.91 -8.53 12.00
C SER A 128 6.66 -7.96 13.21
N ARG A 129 7.03 -6.68 13.18
CA ARG A 129 7.65 -5.97 14.30
C ARG A 129 6.76 -5.94 15.55
N SER A 130 5.46 -5.72 15.39
CA SER A 130 4.54 -5.70 16.53
C SER A 130 4.53 -7.04 17.27
N ILE A 131 4.54 -8.16 16.53
CA ILE A 131 4.58 -9.53 17.08
C ILE A 131 5.92 -9.78 17.77
N ASP A 132 7.03 -9.40 17.13
CA ASP A 132 8.36 -9.61 17.67
C ASP A 132 8.61 -8.79 18.95
N ASN A 133 8.12 -7.55 19.00
CA ASN A 133 8.20 -6.67 20.17
C ASN A 133 7.38 -7.17 21.36
N ALA A 134 6.22 -7.77 21.11
CA ALA A 134 5.34 -8.26 22.17
C ALA A 134 5.88 -9.54 22.83
N GLY A 135 6.66 -10.35 22.10
CA GLY A 135 7.33 -11.53 22.63
C GLY A 135 6.40 -12.66 23.11
N GLY A 136 6.99 -13.73 23.65
CA GLY A 136 6.25 -14.86 24.24
C GLY A 136 5.65 -15.83 23.23
N SER A 137 4.52 -16.46 23.59
CA SER A 137 3.89 -17.55 22.81
C SER A 137 3.43 -17.13 21.41
N ILE A 138 3.28 -15.84 21.15
CA ILE A 138 2.85 -15.29 19.85
C ILE A 138 4.01 -15.15 18.85
N LEU A 139 5.27 -15.33 19.27
CA LEU A 139 6.43 -15.30 18.36
C LEU A 139 6.39 -16.42 17.31
N GLU A 140 5.69 -17.52 17.58
CA GLU A 140 5.56 -18.62 16.62
C GLU A 140 4.41 -18.42 15.61
N THR A 141 3.68 -17.31 15.75
CA THR A 141 2.55 -16.96 14.87
C THR A 141 3.05 -16.82 13.43
N ARG A 142 2.33 -17.47 12.52
CA ARG A 142 2.58 -17.39 11.08
C ARG A 142 1.80 -16.25 10.47
N ILE A 143 2.46 -15.58 9.53
CA ILE A 143 1.85 -14.57 8.67
C ILE A 143 1.67 -15.22 7.30
N TYR A 144 0.52 -15.03 6.70
CA TYR A 144 0.17 -15.56 5.39
C TYR A 144 -0.16 -14.41 4.46
N PHE A 145 0.38 -14.44 3.24
CA PHE A 145 -0.03 -13.52 2.19
C PHE A 145 -0.62 -14.33 1.03
N ILE A 146 -1.93 -14.19 0.84
CA ILE A 146 -2.73 -14.96 -0.11
C ILE A 146 -3.15 -14.04 -1.25
N SER A 147 -2.51 -14.21 -2.40
CA SER A 147 -2.86 -13.52 -3.64
C SER A 147 -2.16 -14.22 -4.82
N PRO A 148 -2.81 -14.33 -5.99
CA PRO A 148 -2.19 -14.92 -7.18
C PRO A 148 -0.90 -14.18 -7.58
N VAL A 149 -0.81 -12.88 -7.29
CA VAL A 149 0.36 -12.04 -7.59
C VAL A 149 1.32 -11.87 -6.42
N ALA A 150 1.09 -12.51 -5.26
CA ALA A 150 1.88 -12.30 -4.03
C ALA A 150 3.39 -12.49 -4.24
N LYS A 151 3.79 -13.60 -4.88
CA LYS A 151 5.21 -13.89 -5.17
C LYS A 151 5.84 -12.86 -6.09
N GLY A 152 5.10 -12.47 -7.14
CA GLY A 152 5.54 -11.46 -8.11
C GLY A 152 5.66 -10.06 -7.48
N ALA A 153 4.70 -9.67 -6.64
CA ALA A 153 4.67 -8.38 -5.97
C ALA A 153 5.89 -8.17 -5.05
N LEU A 154 6.24 -9.18 -4.24
CA LEU A 154 7.42 -9.10 -3.37
C LEU A 154 8.72 -9.09 -4.19
N ALA A 155 8.82 -9.94 -5.22
CA ALA A 155 9.99 -9.93 -6.11
C ALA A 155 10.17 -8.59 -6.82
N TYR A 156 9.08 -8.00 -7.31
CA TYR A 156 9.07 -6.69 -7.97
C TYR A 156 9.53 -5.57 -7.02
N SER A 157 9.13 -5.61 -5.74
CA SER A 157 9.57 -4.63 -4.75
C SER A 157 11.09 -4.68 -4.47
N ASN A 158 11.72 -5.83 -4.68
CA ASN A 158 13.15 -6.02 -4.44
C ASN A 158 14.02 -5.66 -5.65
N VAL A 159 13.50 -5.86 -6.87
CA VAL A 159 14.23 -5.56 -8.11
C VAL A 159 14.30 -4.05 -8.38
N ASN A 160 13.25 -3.31 -8.04
CA ASN A 160 13.12 -1.87 -8.32
C ASN A 160 13.56 -1.00 -7.14
N ALA A 161 14.77 -1.27 -6.63
CA ALA A 161 15.29 -0.59 -5.44
C ALA A 161 15.48 0.92 -5.64
N GLU A 162 15.77 1.36 -6.87
CA GLU A 162 15.96 2.76 -7.26
C GLU A 162 14.69 3.63 -7.10
N TRP A 163 13.53 2.99 -6.93
CA TRP A 163 12.24 3.64 -6.70
C TRP A 163 11.80 3.59 -5.23
N LEU A 164 12.65 3.09 -4.33
CA LEU A 164 12.40 3.06 -2.88
C LEU A 164 12.88 4.35 -2.21
N SER A 165 12.53 4.54 -0.94
CA SER A 165 13.05 5.63 -0.11
C SER A 165 14.59 5.58 0.00
N GLU A 166 15.26 6.71 0.16
CA GLU A 166 16.74 6.78 0.25
C GLU A 166 17.33 5.85 1.33
N SER A 167 16.67 5.72 2.48
CA SER A 167 17.10 4.79 3.55
C SER A 167 17.16 3.34 3.07
N ARG A 168 16.20 2.93 2.24
CA ARG A 168 16.10 1.59 1.65
C ARG A 168 16.98 1.44 0.41
N GLN A 169 17.23 2.50 -0.35
CA GLN A 169 18.23 2.51 -1.42
C GLN A 169 19.64 2.27 -0.85
N ASN A 170 19.97 2.95 0.25
CA ASN A 170 21.25 2.79 0.95
C ASN A 170 21.45 1.36 1.47
N ALA A 171 20.35 0.70 1.88
CA ALA A 171 20.36 -0.69 2.31
C ALA A 171 20.70 -1.68 1.19
N VAL A 172 20.66 -1.29 -0.09
CA VAL A 172 21.10 -2.13 -1.23
C VAL A 172 22.60 -2.01 -1.50
N TYR A 173 23.22 -0.86 -1.14
CA TYR A 173 24.66 -0.67 -1.27
C TYR A 173 25.44 -1.40 -0.18
N VAL A 174 24.84 -1.52 1.00
CA VAL A 174 25.20 -2.56 1.97
C VAL A 174 24.50 -3.84 1.49
N PRO A 175 25.06 -5.05 1.59
CA PRO A 175 24.36 -6.29 1.18
C PRO A 175 23.21 -6.65 2.15
N GLU A 176 22.34 -5.67 2.47
CA GLU A 176 21.14 -5.80 3.27
C GLU A 176 19.89 -5.81 2.37
N GLU A 177 18.80 -6.41 2.85
CA GLU A 177 17.56 -6.51 2.09
C GLU A 177 16.69 -5.27 2.38
N PRO A 178 16.14 -4.55 1.37
CA PRO A 178 15.40 -3.30 1.57
C PRO A 178 14.06 -3.48 2.31
N PHE A 179 13.56 -4.72 2.38
CA PHE A 179 12.35 -5.07 3.11
C PHE A 179 12.55 -6.33 3.96
N CYS A 180 11.92 -6.38 5.13
CA CYS A 180 11.98 -7.53 6.04
C CYS A 180 11.21 -8.76 5.53
N HIS A 181 10.29 -8.59 4.57
CA HIS A 181 9.43 -9.68 4.11
C HIS A 181 10.20 -10.82 3.45
N ILE A 182 11.37 -10.55 2.85
CA ILE A 182 12.22 -11.59 2.23
C ILE A 182 12.83 -12.49 3.31
N ALA A 183 13.43 -11.90 4.33
CA ALA A 183 13.91 -12.61 5.51
C ALA A 183 12.78 -13.41 6.20
N LEU A 184 11.58 -12.83 6.32
CA LEU A 184 10.41 -13.52 6.90
C LEU A 184 9.97 -14.73 6.05
N VAL A 185 10.04 -14.65 4.72
CA VAL A 185 9.77 -15.76 3.81
C VAL A 185 10.83 -16.85 3.97
N ARG A 186 12.12 -16.47 3.98
CA ARG A 186 13.24 -17.41 4.17
C ARG A 186 13.18 -18.15 5.50
N ASN A 187 12.77 -17.46 6.56
CA ASN A 187 12.61 -18.04 7.90
C ASN A 187 11.28 -18.81 8.06
N GLY A 188 10.43 -18.84 7.04
CA GLY A 188 9.13 -19.54 7.07
C GLY A 188 8.08 -18.91 7.98
N ARG A 189 8.32 -17.68 8.47
CA ARG A 189 7.35 -16.88 9.25
C ARG A 189 6.28 -16.28 8.35
N LEU A 190 6.66 -15.81 7.16
CA LEU A 190 5.75 -15.35 6.11
C LEU A 190 5.61 -16.43 5.04
N LYS A 191 4.39 -16.94 4.83
CA LYS A 191 4.09 -17.93 3.78
C LYS A 191 3.22 -17.32 2.69
N LEU A 192 3.59 -17.60 1.44
CA LEU A 192 2.92 -17.06 0.26
C LEU A 192 2.07 -18.13 -0.41
N TYR A 193 0.80 -17.83 -0.66
CA TYR A 193 -0.11 -18.70 -1.39
C TYR A 193 -0.80 -17.93 -2.51
N SER A 194 -1.06 -18.61 -3.62
CA SER A 194 -1.79 -18.02 -4.75
C SER A 194 -3.29 -17.99 -4.52
N ASN A 195 -3.81 -18.93 -3.74
CA ASN A 195 -5.21 -19.05 -3.37
C ASN A 195 -5.35 -19.81 -2.04
N ILE A 196 -6.55 -19.81 -1.48
CA ILE A 196 -6.90 -20.60 -0.27
C ILE A 196 -7.02 -22.11 -0.52
N TYR A 197 -7.13 -22.54 -1.78
CA TYR A 197 -7.38 -23.94 -2.11
C TYR A 197 -6.10 -24.78 -1.98
N GLU A 198 -6.27 -26.08 -1.71
CA GLU A 198 -5.22 -27.11 -1.62
C GLU A 198 -4.18 -26.93 -0.50
N SER A 199 -3.25 -26.00 -0.69
CA SER A 199 -2.00 -25.91 0.07
C SER A 199 -2.20 -25.18 1.39
N PHE A 200 -3.00 -24.11 1.36
CA PHE A 200 -3.29 -23.32 2.55
C PHE A 200 -4.09 -24.14 3.59
N CYS A 201 -5.17 -24.81 3.18
CA CYS A 201 -6.02 -25.61 4.09
C CYS A 201 -5.26 -26.72 4.85
N ARG A 202 -4.15 -27.23 4.31
CA ARG A 202 -3.36 -28.30 4.96
C ARG A 202 -2.28 -27.76 5.91
N GLU A 203 -1.81 -26.55 5.65
CA GLU A 203 -0.63 -25.98 6.32
C GLU A 203 -0.95 -24.80 7.24
N TYR A 204 -2.18 -24.29 7.21
CA TYR A 204 -2.56 -23.16 8.05
C TYR A 204 -2.56 -23.57 9.53
N LYS A 205 -2.05 -22.68 10.36
CA LYS A 205 -1.96 -22.87 11.82
C LYS A 205 -2.60 -21.68 12.50
N THR A 206 -3.33 -21.93 13.58
CA THR A 206 -3.95 -20.90 14.41
C THR A 206 -3.16 -20.76 15.73
N PRO A 207 -3.01 -19.55 16.27
CA PRO A 207 -3.41 -18.26 15.71
C PRO A 207 -2.52 -17.84 14.52
N CYS A 208 -3.05 -17.06 13.58
CA CYS A 208 -2.31 -16.49 12.46
C CYS A 208 -2.82 -15.12 12.01
N VAL A 209 -2.01 -14.45 11.20
CA VAL A 209 -2.40 -13.23 10.46
C VAL A 209 -2.44 -13.56 8.98
N VAL A 210 -3.55 -13.26 8.30
CA VAL A 210 -3.71 -13.43 6.85
C VAL A 210 -3.93 -12.09 6.19
N PHE A 211 -3.02 -11.73 5.28
CA PHE A 211 -3.22 -10.69 4.29
C PHE A 211 -3.80 -11.32 3.02
N THR A 212 -4.91 -10.77 2.53
CA THR A 212 -5.55 -11.28 1.32
C THR A 212 -6.18 -10.15 0.50
N GLY A 213 -6.26 -10.32 -0.82
CA GLY A 213 -7.08 -9.44 -1.65
C GLY A 213 -8.54 -9.92 -1.70
N HIS A 214 -9.54 -9.06 -1.87
CA HIS A 214 -9.52 -7.60 -2.08
C HIS A 214 -10.23 -6.85 -0.91
N PRO A 215 -9.84 -5.60 -0.57
CA PRO A 215 -10.50 -4.78 0.46
C PRO A 215 -12.01 -4.62 0.33
N SER A 216 -12.55 -4.84 -0.87
CA SER A 216 -14.00 -4.74 -1.11
C SER A 216 -14.82 -5.84 -0.40
N LEU A 217 -14.20 -6.91 0.10
CA LEU A 217 -14.89 -8.07 0.67
C LEU A 217 -15.92 -8.70 -0.27
N ARG A 218 -15.73 -8.53 -1.58
CA ARG A 218 -16.57 -9.12 -2.65
C ARG A 218 -15.75 -9.93 -3.65
N LEU A 219 -14.45 -9.66 -3.72
CA LEU A 219 -13.53 -10.26 -4.68
C LEU A 219 -12.37 -10.93 -3.93
N GLY A 220 -11.80 -11.94 -4.56
CA GLY A 220 -10.66 -12.70 -4.03
C GLY A 220 -11.07 -13.67 -2.92
N ASP A 221 -10.13 -13.94 -2.03
CA ASP A 221 -10.28 -15.00 -1.02
C ASP A 221 -10.80 -14.46 0.32
N ALA A 222 -10.90 -13.14 0.50
CA ALA A 222 -11.43 -12.52 1.71
C ALA A 222 -12.85 -13.00 2.09
N PRO A 223 -13.84 -13.09 1.16
CA PRO A 223 -15.18 -13.61 1.48
C PRO A 223 -15.16 -15.04 2.02
N HIS A 224 -14.40 -15.93 1.37
CA HIS A 224 -14.30 -17.33 1.77
C HIS A 224 -13.64 -17.48 3.15
N LEU A 225 -12.63 -16.67 3.46
CA LEU A 225 -12.02 -16.63 4.79
C LEU A 225 -13.00 -16.11 5.85
N LEU A 226 -13.84 -15.12 5.51
CA LEU A 226 -14.91 -14.65 6.39
C LEU A 226 -15.97 -15.73 6.64
N GLU A 227 -16.34 -16.52 5.63
CA GLU A 227 -17.26 -17.65 5.83
C GLU A 227 -16.66 -18.71 6.78
N MET A 228 -15.36 -18.99 6.66
CA MET A 228 -14.68 -19.95 7.54
C MET A 228 -14.49 -19.44 8.98
N TRP A 229 -14.20 -18.15 9.16
CA TRP A 229 -13.77 -17.58 10.44
C TRP A 229 -14.83 -16.72 11.13
N GLY A 230 -15.91 -16.40 10.43
CA GLY A 230 -16.95 -15.46 10.82
C GLY A 230 -17.68 -15.83 12.10
N ASN A 231 -17.87 -17.12 12.36
CA ASN A 231 -18.64 -17.58 13.52
C ASN A 231 -17.85 -17.57 14.84
N ASP A 232 -16.54 -17.28 14.81
CA ASP A 232 -15.72 -17.22 16.03
C ASP A 232 -15.33 -15.78 16.38
N SER A 233 -15.87 -15.30 17.50
CA SER A 233 -15.60 -13.96 18.05
C SER A 233 -14.16 -13.71 18.50
N LYS A 234 -13.34 -14.77 18.61
CA LYS A 234 -11.90 -14.63 18.85
C LYS A 234 -11.21 -14.01 17.64
N ASN A 235 -11.69 -14.30 16.43
CA ASN A 235 -11.12 -13.78 15.20
C ASN A 235 -11.41 -12.28 15.04
N ALA A 236 -10.56 -11.61 14.26
CA ALA A 236 -10.73 -10.21 13.94
C ALA A 236 -10.56 -9.97 12.43
N LEU A 237 -11.43 -9.11 11.89
CA LEU A 237 -11.29 -8.50 10.58
C LEU A 237 -10.78 -7.07 10.78
N ILE A 238 -9.67 -6.71 10.13
CA ILE A 238 -9.12 -5.34 10.19
C ILE A 238 -9.10 -4.75 8.78
N MET A 239 -9.92 -3.72 8.57
CA MET A 239 -9.99 -2.95 7.34
C MET A 239 -9.09 -1.72 7.45
N THR A 240 -8.12 -1.60 6.54
CA THR A 240 -7.14 -0.50 6.54
C THR A 240 -7.26 0.43 5.34
N ASP A 241 -8.03 0.06 4.31
CA ASP A 241 -8.14 0.85 3.09
C ASP A 241 -9.21 1.96 3.25
N PRO A 242 -8.85 3.24 3.08
CA PRO A 242 -9.80 4.35 3.23
C PRO A 242 -10.90 4.35 2.17
N ASP A 243 -10.65 3.78 0.98
CA ASP A 243 -11.63 3.77 -0.11
C ASP A 243 -12.71 2.69 0.09
N TYR A 244 -12.57 1.83 1.11
CA TYR A 244 -13.49 0.74 1.45
C TYR A 244 -13.95 0.83 2.91
N PRO A 245 -14.87 1.75 3.23
CA PRO A 245 -15.30 1.96 4.61
C PRO A 245 -16.13 0.77 5.11
N LEU A 246 -15.88 0.39 6.37
CA LEU A 246 -16.40 -0.85 6.95
C LEU A 246 -17.93 -0.93 6.92
N ASN A 247 -18.62 0.19 7.18
CA ASN A 247 -20.09 0.32 7.17
C ASN A 247 -20.74 0.02 5.80
N GLU A 248 -19.98 0.05 4.71
CA GLU A 248 -20.46 -0.26 3.37
C GLU A 248 -20.08 -1.69 2.97
N VAL A 249 -18.82 -2.07 3.18
CA VAL A 249 -18.32 -3.37 2.70
C VAL A 249 -18.74 -4.52 3.61
N TYR A 250 -18.88 -4.31 4.92
CA TYR A 250 -19.14 -5.37 5.88
C TYR A 250 -20.61 -5.74 6.02
N ARG A 251 -21.55 -4.96 5.47
CA ARG A 251 -23.00 -5.19 5.62
C ARG A 251 -23.47 -6.63 5.44
N PRO A 252 -23.02 -7.41 4.43
CA PRO A 252 -23.48 -8.79 4.25
C PRO A 252 -23.03 -9.75 5.35
N TYR A 253 -22.05 -9.35 6.16
CA TYR A 253 -21.40 -10.15 7.18
C TYR A 253 -21.72 -9.66 8.60
N GLU A 254 -22.66 -8.71 8.76
CA GLU A 254 -23.03 -8.13 10.07
C GLU A 254 -23.54 -9.17 11.08
N GLU A 255 -24.11 -10.28 10.61
CA GLU A 255 -24.59 -11.37 11.47
C GLU A 255 -23.46 -12.27 12.01
N LEU A 256 -22.24 -12.14 11.49
CA LEU A 256 -21.09 -12.94 11.92
C LEU A 256 -20.55 -12.44 13.27
N ALA A 257 -20.12 -13.37 14.12
CA ALA A 257 -19.57 -13.08 15.44
C ALA A 257 -18.15 -12.48 15.41
N ILE A 258 -17.47 -12.53 14.26
CA ILE A 258 -16.12 -11.98 14.07
C ILE A 258 -16.10 -10.47 14.36
N ARG A 259 -15.05 -10.02 15.06
CA ARG A 259 -14.91 -8.61 15.41
C ARG A 259 -14.33 -7.84 14.24
N ALA A 260 -15.09 -6.90 13.68
CA ALA A 260 -14.64 -6.06 12.59
C ALA A 260 -14.17 -4.69 13.07
N PHE A 261 -12.98 -4.27 12.62
CA PHE A 261 -12.34 -3.00 12.97
C PHE A 261 -12.01 -2.20 11.71
N TYR A 262 -12.08 -0.88 11.81
CA TYR A 262 -11.78 0.05 10.72
C TYR A 262 -10.72 1.05 11.16
N TYR A 263 -9.55 0.96 10.53
CA TYR A 263 -8.37 1.77 10.83
C TYR A 263 -7.79 2.29 9.51
N PRO A 264 -8.42 3.30 8.88
CA PRO A 264 -8.03 3.76 7.55
C PRO A 264 -6.62 4.34 7.57
N ILE A 265 -5.74 3.77 6.76
CA ILE A 265 -4.37 4.25 6.54
C ILE A 265 -4.39 5.12 5.29
N GLU A 266 -4.60 6.42 5.49
CA GLU A 266 -4.53 7.41 4.43
C GLU A 266 -3.11 7.96 4.32
N THR A 267 -2.45 7.66 3.20
CA THR A 267 -1.12 8.19 2.87
C THR A 267 -1.18 9.24 1.76
N ARG A 268 -2.34 9.43 1.10
CA ARG A 268 -2.49 10.48 0.08
C ARG A 268 -2.42 11.87 0.72
N LEU A 269 -2.09 12.83 -0.13
CA LEU A 269 -2.00 14.23 0.22
C LEU A 269 -3.33 14.76 0.77
N GLU A 270 -3.30 15.36 1.95
CA GLU A 270 -4.47 16.00 2.55
C GLU A 270 -4.72 17.37 1.91
N PHE A 271 -5.99 17.70 1.67
CA PHE A 271 -6.39 18.99 1.09
C PHE A 271 -5.95 20.18 1.97
N SER A 272 -6.01 20.03 3.29
CA SER A 272 -5.58 21.04 4.26
C SER A 272 -4.09 21.38 4.07
N GLN A 273 -3.22 20.38 4.06
CA GLN A 273 -1.78 20.51 3.85
C GLN A 273 -1.44 21.08 2.47
N LEU A 274 -2.18 20.64 1.44
CA LEU A 274 -2.02 21.13 0.08
C LEU A 274 -2.29 22.64 0.02
N ASN A 275 -3.41 23.09 0.56
CA ASN A 275 -3.84 24.49 0.48
C ASN A 275 -3.03 25.42 1.40
N SER A 276 -2.60 24.93 2.57
CA SER A 276 -1.85 25.77 3.53
C SER A 276 -0.37 25.94 3.17
N THR A 277 0.25 24.89 2.63
CA THR A 277 1.71 24.80 2.54
C THR A 277 2.17 24.63 1.10
N LEU A 278 1.65 23.62 0.40
CA LEU A 278 2.20 23.22 -0.90
C LEU A 278 1.82 24.19 -2.02
N LEU A 279 0.55 24.62 -2.14
CA LEU A 279 0.15 25.57 -3.19
C LEU A 279 0.79 26.96 -3.02
N PRO A 280 0.75 27.61 -1.84
CA PRO A 280 1.22 29.00 -1.71
C PRO A 280 2.75 29.14 -1.55
N ILE A 281 3.44 28.14 -1.00
CA ILE A 281 4.87 28.22 -0.66
C ILE A 281 5.68 27.33 -1.61
N GLU A 282 5.26 26.08 -1.71
CA GLU A 282 5.81 24.97 -2.52
C GLU A 282 5.86 25.25 -4.02
N LEU A 283 4.65 25.24 -4.60
CA LEU A 283 4.37 25.00 -6.01
C LEU A 283 4.03 26.28 -6.77
N LYS A 284 3.36 27.24 -6.13
CA LYS A 284 2.98 28.55 -6.67
C LYS A 284 2.41 28.51 -8.11
N PRO A 285 1.41 27.66 -8.41
CA PRO A 285 0.85 27.61 -9.75
C PRO A 285 0.03 28.87 -10.06
N LYS A 286 -0.10 29.24 -11.34
CA LYS A 286 -1.00 30.34 -11.74
C LYS A 286 -2.48 29.95 -11.60
N VAL A 287 -2.81 28.69 -11.91
CA VAL A 287 -4.15 28.12 -11.79
C VAL A 287 -4.06 26.71 -11.20
N SER A 288 -4.97 26.35 -10.30
CA SER A 288 -5.12 24.99 -9.77
C SER A 288 -6.54 24.47 -10.05
N ILE A 289 -6.63 23.26 -10.58
CA ILE A 289 -7.87 22.57 -10.94
C ILE A 289 -7.91 21.26 -10.14
N ASP A 290 -8.97 21.09 -9.35
CA ASP A 290 -9.27 19.85 -8.61
C ASP A 290 -10.39 19.11 -9.35
N ILE A 291 -10.18 17.82 -9.67
CA ILE A 291 -11.07 16.99 -10.50
C ILE A 291 -11.59 15.79 -9.70
#